data_AF-A0A959VRY9-F1
#
_entry.id   AF-A0A959VRY9-F1
#
_cell.length_a   1.000
_cell.length_b   1.000
_cell.length_c   1.000
_cell.angle_alpha   90.00
_cell.angle_beta   90.00
_cell.angle_gamma   90.00
#
_symmetry.space_group_name_H-M   'P 1'
#
loop_
_entity.id
_entity.type
_entity.pdbx_description
1 polymer ?
#
loop_
_entity_poly.entity_id
_entity_poly.type
_entity_poly.pdbx_seq_one_letter_code
_entity_poly.pdbx_strand_id
1 'polypeptide(L)'
;VQDVLDKAACYGDLGDTVEADEQLKNYICQASDARVLEIPNYYMRGFEDAASRYGLGKRGIWVLAAVARLESDYGRGMTPQQLKDTGPMGLSREEWKKYGVDGDGDGYVERDEPWDGIATFARLLWSQPTLEEGLFEHNHATWYVEAAVQDAGRIAGDCQAVKTDWNIAYPVPTNSTEINWDNLQVLNPAAQEDIQNGLIDQRVINLLAILTQKYSLLISALRSDHSQMTASGNVSNHYYGRAMDIAAVNGVPCTDQSADSPCTEVIKILATLPDGIKPTELIYGWDVDGPGPAFALADHTDHIHAGFGP
;
A
#
# COMPACT_ATOMS: atom_id res chain seq x y z
N VAL A 1 7.57 18.53 -18.93
CA VAL A 1 7.76 17.32 -19.76
C VAL A 1 9.23 16.99 -19.91
N GLN A 2 10.10 17.91 -20.38
CA GLN A 2 11.54 17.63 -20.50
C GLN A 2 12.21 17.30 -19.15
N ASP A 3 11.96 18.08 -18.09
CA ASP A 3 12.53 17.79 -16.76
C ASP A 3 12.10 16.44 -16.16
N VAL A 4 10.94 15.89 -16.58
CA VAL A 4 10.46 14.56 -16.20
C VAL A 4 11.21 13.49 -16.99
N LEU A 5 11.36 13.70 -18.30
CA LEU A 5 12.17 12.85 -19.18
C LEU A 5 13.66 12.82 -18.77
N ASP A 6 14.16 13.90 -18.17
CA ASP A 6 15.56 14.00 -17.73
C ASP A 6 15.78 13.31 -16.36
N LYS A 7 14.71 13.08 -15.58
CA LYS A 7 14.73 12.35 -14.30
C LYS A 7 14.27 10.89 -14.39
N ALA A 8 13.86 10.48 -15.58
CA ALA A 8 13.42 9.16 -16.02
C ALA A 8 14.39 7.98 -15.81
N ALA A 9 15.43 8.13 -14.98
CA ALA A 9 16.49 7.14 -14.79
C ALA A 9 16.03 5.81 -14.17
N CYS A 10 14.75 5.70 -13.77
CA CYS A 10 14.15 4.48 -13.22
C CYS A 10 13.53 3.54 -14.28
N TYR A 11 13.39 3.96 -15.55
CA TYR A 11 12.81 3.12 -16.61
C TYR A 11 13.90 2.18 -17.20
N GLY A 12 14.18 1.08 -16.50
CA GLY A 12 15.18 0.08 -16.92
C GLY A 12 14.77 -0.71 -18.17
N ASP A 13 15.75 -1.22 -18.92
CA ASP A 13 15.55 -2.15 -20.04
C ASP A 13 14.88 -3.46 -19.56
N LEU A 14 13.77 -3.86 -20.20
CA LEU A 14 12.93 -4.98 -19.75
C LEU A 14 13.15 -6.26 -20.54
N GLY A 15 13.14 -7.38 -19.80
CA GLY A 15 13.08 -8.73 -20.33
C GLY A 15 11.72 -9.37 -20.07
N ASP A 16 11.17 -10.00 -21.11
CA ASP A 16 9.96 -10.80 -21.08
C ASP A 16 10.06 -11.95 -20.06
N THR A 17 9.37 -11.83 -18.92
CA THR A 17 8.84 -13.01 -18.21
C THR A 17 7.54 -12.66 -17.50
N VAL A 18 6.46 -13.35 -17.90
CA VAL A 18 5.10 -13.18 -17.38
C VAL A 18 4.73 -14.44 -16.59
N GLU A 19 4.43 -14.29 -15.30
CA GLU A 19 3.36 -15.06 -14.66
C GLU A 19 2.41 -14.06 -13.99
N ALA A 20 1.16 -14.06 -14.44
CA ALA A 20 0.10 -13.23 -13.88
C ALA A 20 -0.40 -13.86 -12.58
N ASP A 21 0.02 -13.34 -11.43
CA ASP A 21 -0.67 -13.59 -10.17
C ASP A 21 -1.80 -12.56 -10.04
N GLU A 22 -2.88 -12.85 -10.76
CA GLU A 22 -4.01 -11.98 -11.11
C GLU A 22 -5.05 -11.80 -9.98
N GLN A 23 -4.79 -12.24 -8.74
CA GLN A 23 -5.86 -12.39 -7.74
C GLN A 23 -5.50 -11.88 -6.35
N LEU A 24 -6.45 -11.13 -5.79
CA LEU A 24 -6.43 -10.67 -4.41
C LEU A 24 -6.38 -11.82 -3.43
N LYS A 25 -5.24 -11.96 -2.75
CA LYS A 25 -5.00 -13.03 -1.77
C LYS A 25 -5.29 -12.48 -0.39
N ASN A 26 -6.57 -12.35 -0.10
CA ASN A 26 -7.01 -12.24 1.29
C ASN A 26 -6.70 -13.56 2.01
N TYR A 27 -6.16 -13.48 3.21
CA TYR A 27 -5.89 -14.68 4.00
C TYR A 27 -6.88 -14.74 5.15
N ILE A 28 -7.52 -15.90 5.31
CA ILE A 28 -8.19 -16.27 6.55
C ILE A 28 -7.28 -17.28 7.23
N CYS A 29 -6.79 -16.91 8.40
CA CYS A 29 -5.77 -17.62 9.13
C CYS A 29 -6.31 -18.08 10.49
N GLN A 30 -5.92 -19.28 10.87
CA GLN A 30 -6.14 -19.83 12.20
C GLN A 30 -4.78 -20.05 12.83
N ALA A 31 -4.54 -19.47 14.01
CA ALA A 31 -3.30 -19.71 14.74
C ALA A 31 -3.19 -21.18 15.17
N SER A 32 -1.97 -21.63 15.49
CA SER A 32 -1.73 -23.02 15.90
C SER A 32 -2.64 -23.42 17.07
N ASP A 33 -3.04 -24.69 17.14
CA ASP A 33 -3.95 -25.19 18.20
C ASP A 33 -3.44 -24.86 19.62
N ALA A 34 -2.11 -24.78 19.79
CA ALA A 34 -1.47 -24.41 21.05
C ALA A 34 -1.67 -22.94 21.45
N ARG A 35 -1.95 -22.05 20.48
CA ARG A 35 -1.97 -20.59 20.65
C ARG A 35 -3.28 -19.93 20.18
N VAL A 36 -4.20 -20.67 19.56
CA VAL A 36 -5.46 -20.14 18.99
C VAL A 36 -6.34 -19.40 20.00
N LEU A 37 -6.28 -19.76 21.29
CA LEU A 37 -7.03 -19.09 22.34
C LEU A 37 -6.33 -17.83 22.90
N GLU A 38 -5.10 -17.56 22.48
CA GLU A 38 -4.31 -16.44 22.99
C GLU A 38 -4.53 -15.16 22.18
N ILE A 39 -4.87 -15.28 20.89
CA ILE A 39 -5.08 -14.13 20.00
C ILE A 39 -6.56 -13.73 20.03
N PRO A 40 -6.91 -12.49 20.42
CA PRO A 40 -8.29 -12.03 20.29
C PRO A 40 -8.71 -11.96 18.81
N ASN A 41 -9.91 -12.45 18.49
CA ASN A 41 -10.45 -12.42 17.11
C ASN A 41 -10.46 -11.01 16.50
N TYR A 42 -10.64 -9.97 17.33
CA TYR A 42 -10.58 -8.58 16.89
C TYR A 42 -9.22 -8.21 16.30
N TYR A 43 -8.13 -8.62 16.95
CA TYR A 43 -6.76 -8.43 16.47
C TYR A 43 -6.46 -9.28 15.24
N MET A 44 -6.91 -10.55 15.24
CA MET A 44 -6.64 -11.46 14.14
C MET A 44 -7.14 -10.90 12.79
N ARG A 45 -8.36 -10.34 12.78
CA ARG A 45 -8.91 -9.70 11.58
C ARG A 45 -8.10 -8.47 11.15
N GLY A 46 -7.63 -7.66 12.10
CA GLY A 46 -6.76 -6.52 11.79
C GLY A 46 -5.42 -6.96 11.18
N PHE A 47 -4.83 -8.07 11.65
CA PHE A 47 -3.59 -8.61 11.07
C PHE A 47 -3.80 -9.11 9.63
N GLU A 48 -4.91 -9.82 9.38
CA GLU A 48 -5.28 -10.31 8.05
C GLU A 48 -5.52 -9.16 7.08
N ASP A 49 -6.29 -8.15 7.50
CA ASP A 49 -6.59 -6.95 6.72
C ASP A 49 -5.33 -6.17 6.37
N ALA A 50 -4.53 -5.80 7.38
CA ALA A 50 -3.33 -5.00 7.18
C ALA A 50 -2.27 -5.74 6.34
N ALA A 51 -2.08 -7.05 6.56
CA ALA A 51 -1.15 -7.83 5.74
C ALA A 51 -1.61 -7.97 4.29
N SER A 52 -2.93 -8.02 4.04
CA SER A 52 -3.50 -7.99 2.69
C SER A 52 -3.28 -6.63 2.03
N ARG A 53 -3.66 -5.55 2.73
CA ARG A 53 -3.52 -4.15 2.28
C ARG A 53 -2.11 -3.82 1.82
N TYR A 54 -1.11 -4.26 2.58
CA TYR A 54 0.31 -3.97 2.35
C TYR A 54 1.09 -5.11 1.68
N GLY A 55 0.42 -6.19 1.26
CA GLY A 55 1.07 -7.30 0.56
C GLY A 55 2.13 -8.05 1.38
N LEU A 56 2.04 -8.04 2.71
CA LEU A 56 3.03 -8.66 3.60
C LEU A 56 2.96 -10.21 3.62
N GLY A 57 1.92 -10.77 2.99
CA GLY A 57 1.68 -12.20 2.88
C GLY A 57 1.42 -12.89 4.23
N LYS A 58 1.39 -14.23 4.21
CA LYS A 58 1.15 -15.05 5.41
C LYS A 58 2.17 -14.79 6.52
N ARG A 59 3.43 -14.53 6.16
CA ARG A 59 4.49 -14.21 7.13
C ARG A 59 4.20 -12.90 7.86
N GLY A 60 3.73 -11.88 7.14
CA GLY A 60 3.34 -10.59 7.70
C GLY A 60 2.27 -10.71 8.79
N ILE A 61 1.22 -11.50 8.55
CA ILE A 61 0.14 -11.74 9.53
C ILE A 61 0.72 -12.23 10.87
N TRP A 62 1.60 -13.23 10.80
CA TRP A 62 2.18 -13.81 12.00
C TRP A 62 3.23 -12.92 12.66
N VAL A 63 3.94 -12.09 11.89
CA VAL A 63 4.84 -11.07 12.43
C VAL A 63 4.05 -10.00 13.18
N LEU A 64 2.96 -9.48 12.62
CA LEU A 64 2.07 -8.52 13.29
C LEU A 64 1.51 -9.10 14.60
N ALA A 65 1.06 -10.36 14.56
CA ALA A 65 0.57 -11.07 15.75
C ALA A 65 1.64 -11.26 16.83
N ALA A 66 2.89 -11.54 16.43
CA ALA A 66 4.02 -11.69 17.35
C ALA A 66 4.40 -10.35 18.00
N VAL A 67 4.44 -9.26 17.22
CA VAL A 67 4.72 -7.91 17.72
C VAL A 67 3.66 -7.51 18.75
N ALA A 68 2.37 -7.61 18.41
CA ALA A 68 1.29 -7.28 19.35
C ALA A 68 1.39 -8.05 20.67
N ARG A 69 1.84 -9.32 20.61
CA ARG A 69 2.07 -10.16 21.79
C ARG A 69 3.28 -9.69 22.60
N LEU A 70 4.40 -9.42 21.93
CA LEU A 70 5.66 -9.03 22.56
C LEU A 70 5.58 -7.64 23.20
N GLU A 71 4.88 -6.71 22.55
CA GLU A 71 4.75 -5.32 23.01
C GLU A 71 3.78 -5.19 24.19
N SER A 72 2.65 -5.88 24.14
CA SER A 72 1.56 -5.61 25.08
C SER A 72 0.69 -6.81 25.45
N ASP A 73 1.02 -8.00 24.96
CA ASP A 73 0.16 -9.17 25.05
C ASP A 73 -1.27 -8.89 24.53
N TYR A 74 -1.35 -8.22 23.36
CA TYR A 74 -2.61 -7.75 22.72
C TYR A 74 -3.37 -6.73 23.59
N GLY A 75 -2.63 -5.81 24.22
CA GLY A 75 -3.15 -4.77 25.11
C GLY A 75 -3.57 -5.27 26.49
N ARG A 76 -3.40 -6.56 26.80
CA ARG A 76 -3.88 -7.15 28.05
C ARG A 76 -3.11 -6.59 29.25
N GLY A 77 -3.85 -6.00 30.19
CA GLY A 77 -3.28 -5.44 31.41
C GLY A 77 -2.68 -4.05 31.25
N MET A 78 -2.74 -3.45 30.06
CA MET A 78 -2.37 -2.04 29.87
C MET A 78 -3.40 -1.11 30.52
N THR A 79 -2.93 -0.02 31.11
CA THR A 79 -3.77 1.09 31.55
C THR A 79 -4.19 1.96 30.35
N PRO A 80 -5.28 2.74 30.47
CA PRO A 80 -5.67 3.69 29.41
C PRO A 80 -4.56 4.67 29.02
N GLN A 81 -3.71 5.07 29.97
CA GLN A 81 -2.58 5.96 29.68
C GLN A 81 -1.50 5.26 28.84
N GLN A 82 -1.17 4.01 29.17
CA GLN A 82 -0.19 3.24 28.39
C GLN A 82 -0.69 3.01 26.96
N LEU A 83 -1.98 2.69 26.78
CA LEU A 83 -2.58 2.54 25.45
C LEU A 83 -2.47 3.84 24.63
N LYS A 84 -2.71 5.00 25.25
CA LYS A 84 -2.56 6.28 24.55
C LYS A 84 -1.12 6.66 24.22
N ASP A 85 -0.16 6.18 25.01
CA ASP A 85 1.25 6.54 24.84
C ASP A 85 1.94 5.72 23.75
N THR A 86 1.70 4.42 23.69
CA THR A 86 2.36 3.50 22.73
C THR A 86 1.42 2.61 21.93
N GLY A 87 0.15 2.50 22.34
CA GLY A 87 -0.79 1.55 21.76
C GLY A 87 -0.42 0.09 22.02
N PRO A 88 -1.23 -0.85 21.53
CA PRO A 88 -0.98 -2.27 21.69
C PRO A 88 0.17 -2.79 20.80
N MET A 89 0.59 -2.01 19.81
CA MET A 89 1.71 -2.33 18.91
C MET A 89 3.04 -1.69 19.32
N GLY A 90 3.11 -1.02 20.48
CA GLY A 90 4.37 -0.47 21.01
C GLY A 90 4.96 0.71 20.24
N LEU A 91 4.22 1.29 19.29
CA LEU A 91 4.68 2.36 18.40
C LEU A 91 4.98 3.67 19.15
N SER A 92 6.15 4.22 18.90
CA SER A 92 6.58 5.53 19.39
C SER A 92 5.82 6.68 18.73
N ARG A 93 5.92 7.88 19.32
CA ARG A 93 5.30 9.10 18.75
C ARG A 93 5.88 9.47 17.38
N GLU A 94 7.14 9.14 17.13
CA GLU A 94 7.80 9.42 15.86
C GLU A 94 7.32 8.47 14.77
N GLU A 95 7.13 7.18 15.11
CA GLU A 95 6.55 6.21 14.18
C GLU A 95 5.10 6.54 13.86
N TRP A 96 4.28 6.92 14.85
CA TRP A 96 2.91 7.40 14.60
C TRP A 96 2.88 8.62 13.69
N LYS A 97 3.84 9.54 13.85
CA LYS A 97 3.94 10.73 12.99
C LYS A 97 4.32 10.37 11.55
N LYS A 98 5.13 9.33 11.36
CA LYS A 98 5.67 8.95 10.04
C LYS A 98 4.78 7.97 9.31
N TYR A 99 4.17 7.02 10.02
CA TYR A 99 3.49 5.86 9.43
C TYR A 99 2.02 5.76 9.81
N GLY A 100 1.47 6.70 10.59
CA GLY A 100 0.09 6.64 11.10
C GLY A 100 -0.93 6.37 10.00
N VAL A 101 -1.84 5.43 10.27
CA VAL A 101 -2.89 4.99 9.34
C VAL A 101 -4.18 4.79 10.12
N ASP A 102 -5.28 5.31 9.57
CA ASP A 102 -6.64 4.92 9.93
C ASP A 102 -6.87 3.49 9.44
N GLY A 103 -6.85 2.55 10.38
CA GLY A 103 -6.82 1.11 10.14
C GLY A 103 -8.21 0.50 10.06
N ASP A 104 -9.20 1.06 10.76
CA ASP A 104 -10.58 0.59 10.72
C ASP A 104 -11.50 1.41 9.78
N GLY A 105 -11.00 2.53 9.26
CA GLY A 105 -11.66 3.37 8.27
C GLY A 105 -12.72 4.30 8.85
N ASP A 106 -12.68 4.57 10.16
CA ASP A 106 -13.68 5.42 10.83
C ASP A 106 -13.44 6.94 10.67
N GLY A 107 -12.30 7.31 10.08
CA GLY A 107 -11.88 8.69 9.83
C GLY A 107 -10.97 9.28 10.92
N TYR A 108 -10.60 8.50 11.93
CA TYR A 108 -9.72 8.90 13.01
C TYR A 108 -8.44 8.06 13.05
N VAL A 109 -7.40 8.60 13.70
CA VAL A 109 -6.22 7.80 14.07
C VAL A 109 -6.01 7.89 15.56
N GLU A 110 -6.29 6.76 16.21
CA GLU A 110 -6.32 6.59 17.64
C GLU A 110 -5.25 5.59 18.07
N ARG A 111 -4.29 6.06 18.88
CA ARG A 111 -3.17 5.22 19.31
C ARG A 111 -3.58 4.06 20.19
N ASP A 112 -4.68 4.21 20.91
CA ASP A 112 -5.28 3.22 21.77
C ASP A 112 -6.19 2.22 21.02
N GLU A 113 -6.44 2.44 19.72
CA GLU A 113 -7.19 1.50 18.88
C GLU A 113 -6.26 0.45 18.23
N PRO A 114 -6.50 -0.86 18.44
CA PRO A 114 -5.70 -1.90 17.83
C PRO A 114 -5.60 -1.87 16.30
N TRP A 115 -6.68 -1.59 15.57
CA TRP A 115 -6.65 -1.63 14.10
C TRP A 115 -5.74 -0.56 13.50
N ASP A 116 -5.79 0.65 14.03
CA ASP A 116 -4.88 1.74 13.65
C ASP A 116 -3.43 1.41 13.96
N GLY A 117 -3.17 0.85 15.15
CA GLY A 117 -1.84 0.42 15.54
C GLY A 117 -1.29 -0.66 14.59
N ILE A 118 -2.13 -1.64 14.24
CA ILE A 118 -1.77 -2.74 13.35
C ILE A 118 -1.49 -2.23 11.93
N ALA A 119 -2.38 -1.39 11.38
CA ALA A 119 -2.22 -0.83 10.04
C ALA A 119 -1.00 0.09 9.95
N THR A 120 -0.76 0.89 10.99
CA THR A 120 0.44 1.75 11.11
C THR A 120 1.72 0.93 11.13
N PHE A 121 1.76 -0.14 11.93
CA PHE A 121 2.92 -1.02 11.98
C PHE A 121 3.13 -1.78 10.65
N ALA A 122 2.05 -2.23 10.02
CA ALA A 122 2.12 -2.87 8.71
C ALA A 122 2.68 -1.94 7.63
N ARG A 123 2.31 -0.64 7.65
CA ARG A 123 2.90 0.38 6.78
C ARG A 123 4.40 0.56 7.01
N LEU A 124 4.83 0.56 8.28
CA LEU A 124 6.26 0.59 8.64
C LEU A 124 6.99 -0.61 8.03
N LEU A 125 6.47 -1.82 8.22
CA LEU A 125 7.07 -3.04 7.66
C LEU A 125 7.14 -2.98 6.12
N TRP A 126 6.08 -2.53 5.46
CA TRP A 126 6.02 -2.38 4.00
C TRP A 126 7.02 -1.35 3.46
N SER A 127 7.35 -0.33 4.24
CA SER A 127 8.34 0.69 3.85
C SER A 127 9.79 0.17 3.80
N GLN A 128 10.05 -1.02 4.34
CA GLN A 128 11.38 -1.63 4.42
C GLN A 128 11.55 -2.80 3.42
N PRO A 129 12.79 -3.17 3.05
CA PRO A 129 13.05 -4.27 2.11
C PRO A 129 12.64 -5.65 2.60
N THR A 130 12.65 -5.85 3.92
CA THR A 130 12.29 -7.12 4.54
C THR A 130 11.50 -6.88 5.82
N LEU A 131 10.71 -7.88 6.24
CA LEU A 131 10.01 -7.84 7.52
C LEU A 131 11.00 -7.68 8.68
N GLU A 132 12.17 -8.31 8.57
CA GLU A 132 13.24 -8.25 9.56
C GLU A 132 13.87 -6.85 9.68
N GLU A 133 14.08 -6.14 8.57
CA GLU A 133 14.52 -4.75 8.59
C GLU A 133 13.42 -3.81 9.10
N GLY A 134 12.15 -4.08 8.79
CA GLY A 134 11.00 -3.41 9.41
C GLY A 134 10.97 -3.57 10.93
N LEU A 135 11.17 -4.79 11.42
CA LEU A 135 11.27 -5.06 12.85
C LEU A 135 12.48 -4.35 13.48
N PHE A 136 13.60 -4.26 12.75
CA PHE A 136 14.80 -3.56 13.22
C PHE A 136 14.63 -2.03 13.24
N GLU A 137 13.93 -1.45 12.27
CA GLU A 137 13.56 -0.03 12.23
C GLU A 137 12.66 0.34 13.43
N HIS A 138 11.71 -0.53 13.78
CA HIS A 138 10.90 -0.36 14.98
C HIS A 138 11.74 -0.49 16.26
N ASN A 139 12.59 -1.51 16.32
CA ASN A 139 13.42 -1.80 17.48
C ASN A 139 14.82 -2.22 17.03
N HIS A 140 15.79 -1.32 17.18
CA HIS A 140 17.19 -1.46 16.74
C HIS A 140 18.01 -2.52 17.50
N ALA A 141 17.36 -3.59 17.97
CA ALA A 141 17.95 -4.68 18.68
C ALA A 141 17.75 -6.00 17.92
N THR A 142 18.86 -6.63 17.51
CA THR A 142 18.81 -7.93 16.81
C THR A 142 18.06 -9.00 17.61
N TRP A 143 18.18 -8.98 18.95
CA TRP A 143 17.46 -9.92 19.80
C TRP A 143 15.93 -9.76 19.71
N TYR A 144 15.43 -8.55 19.44
CA TYR A 144 14.00 -8.28 19.27
C TYR A 144 13.51 -8.86 17.96
N VAL A 145 14.25 -8.62 16.87
CA VAL A 145 13.95 -9.19 15.54
C VAL A 145 13.91 -10.72 15.62
N GLU A 146 14.91 -11.34 16.24
CA GLU A 146 14.94 -12.79 16.46
C GLU A 146 13.76 -13.28 17.29
N ALA A 147 13.41 -12.57 18.37
CA ALA A 147 12.28 -12.93 19.21
C ALA A 147 10.95 -12.85 18.45
N ALA A 148 10.72 -11.80 17.68
CA ALA A 148 9.51 -11.61 16.88
C ALA A 148 9.37 -12.67 15.79
N VAL A 149 10.43 -12.97 15.04
CA VAL A 149 10.42 -13.99 13.98
C VAL A 149 10.20 -15.39 14.56
N GLN A 150 10.90 -15.74 15.65
CA GLN A 150 10.71 -17.04 16.31
C GLN A 150 9.31 -17.20 16.88
N ASP A 151 8.76 -16.13 17.43
CA ASP A 151 7.42 -16.13 18.00
C ASP A 151 6.34 -16.21 16.93
N ALA A 152 6.50 -15.48 15.83
CA ALA A 152 5.66 -15.62 14.64
C ALA A 152 5.62 -17.07 14.16
N GLY A 153 6.78 -17.76 14.12
CA GLY A 153 6.85 -19.19 13.78
C GLY A 153 6.14 -20.11 14.78
N ARG A 154 6.07 -19.74 16.06
CA ARG A 154 5.35 -20.50 17.10
C ARG A 154 3.83 -20.26 17.07
N ILE A 155 3.42 -19.05 16.72
CA ILE A 155 2.02 -18.66 16.59
C ILE A 155 1.42 -19.22 15.29
N ALA A 156 2.21 -19.23 14.21
CA ALA A 156 1.76 -19.57 12.88
C ALA A 156 0.96 -20.88 12.83
N GLY A 157 -0.21 -20.79 12.23
CA GLY A 157 -1.03 -21.94 11.87
C GLY A 157 -1.47 -21.88 10.42
N ASP A 158 -2.61 -22.49 10.12
CA ASP A 158 -3.08 -22.63 8.75
C ASP A 158 -3.69 -21.33 8.22
N CYS A 159 -3.33 -20.97 7.00
CA CYS A 159 -3.89 -19.82 6.29
C CYS A 159 -4.44 -20.25 4.92
N GLN A 160 -5.72 -19.99 4.71
CA GLN A 160 -6.39 -20.19 3.43
C GLN A 160 -6.43 -18.88 2.66
N ALA A 161 -5.97 -18.90 1.41
CA ALA A 161 -6.16 -17.77 0.51
C ALA A 161 -7.61 -17.78 0.02
N VAL A 162 -8.34 -16.73 0.33
CA VAL A 162 -9.69 -16.49 -0.17
C VAL A 162 -9.57 -15.63 -1.41
N LYS A 163 -10.09 -16.15 -2.52
CA LYS A 163 -10.24 -15.39 -3.75
C LYS A 163 -11.44 -14.48 -3.58
N THR A 164 -11.21 -13.18 -3.54
CA THR A 164 -12.30 -12.20 -3.61
C THR A 164 -12.42 -11.73 -5.06
N ASP A 165 -13.50 -12.13 -5.72
CA ASP A 165 -13.92 -11.51 -6.98
C ASP A 165 -14.35 -10.07 -6.68
N TRP A 166 -13.69 -9.10 -7.30
CA TRP A 166 -14.04 -7.69 -7.18
C TRP A 166 -15.34 -7.39 -7.94
N ASN A 167 -16.49 -7.66 -7.32
CA ASN A 167 -17.76 -7.09 -7.76
C ASN A 167 -17.93 -5.71 -7.14
N ILE A 168 -17.13 -4.73 -7.58
CA ILE A 168 -17.36 -3.33 -7.21
C ILE A 168 -18.52 -2.81 -8.07
N ALA A 169 -19.67 -2.59 -7.44
CA ALA A 169 -20.70 -1.73 -8.01
C ALA A 169 -20.22 -0.28 -7.91
N TYR A 170 -19.68 0.26 -9.01
CA TYR A 170 -19.16 1.63 -9.07
C TYR A 170 -20.27 2.64 -8.73
N PRO A 171 -20.10 3.49 -7.70
CA PRO A 171 -21.08 4.51 -7.34
C PRO A 171 -20.96 5.78 -8.20
N VAL A 172 -20.08 5.81 -9.21
CA VAL A 172 -19.93 6.98 -10.07
C VAL A 172 -20.94 6.90 -11.22
N PRO A 173 -21.86 7.88 -11.37
CA PRO A 173 -22.71 7.99 -12.54
C PRO A 173 -21.89 8.57 -13.71
N THR A 174 -20.82 7.91 -14.10
CA THR A 174 -20.15 8.15 -15.39
C THR A 174 -20.56 7.03 -16.32
N ASN A 175 -21.23 7.37 -17.42
CA ASN A 175 -21.61 6.40 -18.45
C ASN A 175 -20.40 5.81 -19.21
N SER A 176 -19.17 6.19 -18.87
CA SER A 176 -17.95 5.68 -19.49
C SER A 176 -17.16 4.84 -18.50
N THR A 177 -17.05 3.55 -18.78
CA THR A 177 -16.05 2.63 -18.22
C THR A 177 -14.80 2.58 -19.10
N GLU A 178 -14.69 3.45 -20.11
CA GLU A 178 -13.62 3.45 -21.11
C GLU A 178 -12.65 4.60 -20.87
N ILE A 179 -11.36 4.32 -21.11
CA ILE A 179 -10.28 5.31 -21.12
C ILE A 179 -10.53 6.31 -22.24
N ASN A 180 -10.52 7.60 -21.90
CA ASN A 180 -10.48 8.65 -22.92
C ASN A 180 -9.04 8.81 -23.42
N TRP A 181 -8.74 8.17 -24.55
CA TRP A 181 -7.40 8.14 -25.15
C TRP A 181 -6.90 9.51 -25.62
N ASP A 182 -7.79 10.46 -25.93
CA ASP A 182 -7.38 11.83 -26.27
C ASP A 182 -6.77 12.55 -25.04
N ASN A 183 -7.12 12.08 -23.84
CA ASN A 183 -6.66 12.60 -22.57
C ASN A 183 -5.59 11.72 -21.90
N LEU A 184 -5.09 10.66 -22.57
CA LEU A 184 -4.07 9.79 -22.03
C LEU A 184 -2.83 9.77 -22.91
N GLN A 185 -1.72 10.28 -22.38
CA GLN A 185 -0.39 10.15 -22.97
C GLN A 185 0.45 9.18 -22.13
N VAL A 186 1.32 8.42 -22.79
CA VAL A 186 2.30 7.55 -22.15
C VAL A 186 3.71 7.99 -22.54
N LEU A 187 4.67 7.94 -21.61
CA LEU A 187 6.07 8.23 -21.92
C LEU A 187 6.73 7.10 -22.71
N ASN A 188 6.41 5.86 -22.36
CA ASN A 188 6.89 4.67 -23.05
C ASN A 188 5.72 4.00 -23.80
N PRO A 189 5.85 3.70 -25.11
CA PRO A 189 4.84 2.94 -25.85
C PRO A 189 4.47 1.59 -25.21
N ALA A 190 5.38 0.96 -24.45
CA ALA A 190 5.12 -0.28 -23.73
C ALA A 190 3.92 -0.19 -22.78
N ALA A 191 3.69 0.96 -22.12
CA ALA A 191 2.49 1.17 -21.29
C ALA A 191 1.19 1.09 -22.12
N GLN A 192 1.20 1.58 -23.35
CA GLN A 192 0.03 1.46 -24.22
C GLN A 192 -0.21 0.00 -24.63
N GLU A 193 0.87 -0.75 -24.89
CA GLU A 193 0.80 -2.19 -25.17
C GLU A 193 0.30 -2.98 -23.96
N ASP A 194 0.71 -2.62 -22.74
CA ASP A 194 0.23 -3.25 -21.50
C ASP A 194 -1.30 -3.16 -21.39
N ILE A 195 -1.87 -1.96 -21.62
CA ILE A 195 -3.32 -1.76 -21.59
C ILE A 195 -3.99 -2.58 -22.70
N GLN A 196 -3.48 -2.50 -23.93
CA GLN A 196 -4.09 -3.16 -25.10
C GLN A 196 -4.07 -4.69 -25.00
N ASN A 197 -3.03 -5.25 -24.38
CA ASN A 197 -2.86 -6.69 -24.19
C ASN A 197 -3.52 -7.22 -22.91
N GLY A 198 -4.20 -6.36 -22.14
CA GLY A 198 -4.89 -6.76 -20.91
C GLY A 198 -3.93 -7.16 -19.77
N LEU A 199 -2.73 -6.59 -19.75
CA LEU A 199 -1.69 -6.90 -18.76
C LEU A 199 -1.79 -6.05 -17.49
N ILE A 200 -2.78 -5.17 -17.41
CA ILE A 200 -3.00 -4.23 -16.32
C ILE A 200 -4.27 -4.62 -15.56
N ASP A 201 -4.16 -4.61 -14.24
CA ASP A 201 -5.25 -4.88 -13.31
C ASP A 201 -6.44 -3.95 -13.60
N GLN A 202 -7.65 -4.53 -13.61
CA GLN A 202 -8.87 -3.81 -13.94
C GLN A 202 -9.10 -2.60 -13.02
N ARG A 203 -8.62 -2.62 -11.78
CA ARG A 203 -8.69 -1.48 -10.85
C ARG A 203 -7.91 -0.27 -11.38
N VAL A 204 -6.70 -0.49 -11.91
CA VAL A 204 -5.89 0.57 -12.53
C VAL A 204 -6.56 1.08 -13.80
N ILE A 205 -7.07 0.18 -14.66
CA ILE A 205 -7.82 0.57 -15.87
C ILE A 205 -9.03 1.45 -15.51
N ASN A 206 -9.75 1.11 -14.45
CA ASN A 206 -10.93 1.87 -14.03
C ASN A 206 -10.56 3.25 -13.46
N LEU A 207 -9.45 3.36 -12.73
CA LEU A 207 -8.93 4.67 -12.31
C LEU A 207 -8.53 5.53 -13.51
N LEU A 208 -7.82 4.97 -14.48
CA LEU A 208 -7.49 5.68 -15.73
C LEU A 208 -8.76 6.14 -16.45
N ALA A 209 -9.77 5.27 -16.57
CA ALA A 209 -11.04 5.60 -17.21
C ALA A 209 -11.75 6.77 -16.50
N ILE A 210 -11.79 6.77 -15.17
CA ILE A 210 -12.41 7.84 -14.37
C ILE A 210 -11.62 9.15 -14.49
N LEU A 211 -10.29 9.11 -14.28
CA LEU A 211 -9.45 10.30 -14.27
C LEU A 211 -9.42 10.98 -15.65
N THR A 212 -9.35 10.20 -16.73
CA THR A 212 -9.29 10.73 -18.11
C THR A 212 -10.59 11.38 -18.58
N GLN A 213 -11.70 11.24 -17.84
CA GLN A 213 -12.90 12.04 -18.10
C GLN A 213 -12.74 13.51 -17.73
N LYS A 214 -11.86 13.82 -16.76
CA LYS A 214 -11.68 15.17 -16.21
C LYS A 214 -10.28 15.75 -16.48
N TYR A 215 -9.27 14.91 -16.57
CA TYR A 215 -7.87 15.32 -16.64
C TYR A 215 -7.19 14.78 -17.90
N SER A 216 -6.26 15.55 -18.45
CA SER A 216 -5.27 15.02 -19.38
C SER A 216 -4.07 14.49 -18.59
N LEU A 217 -3.76 13.20 -18.71
CA LEU A 217 -2.72 12.53 -17.96
C LEU A 217 -1.51 12.23 -18.83
N LEU A 218 -0.32 12.31 -18.22
CA LEU A 218 0.91 11.71 -18.73
C LEU A 218 1.34 10.59 -17.78
N ILE A 219 1.25 9.35 -18.25
CA ILE A 219 1.69 8.17 -17.52
C ILE A 219 3.16 7.93 -17.80
N SER A 220 3.96 7.84 -16.74
CA SER A 220 5.37 7.52 -16.83
C SER A 220 5.66 6.03 -16.81
N ALA A 221 4.87 5.27 -16.04
CA ALA A 221 5.04 3.83 -15.89
C ALA A 221 3.72 3.11 -15.61
N LEU A 222 3.56 1.92 -16.19
CA LEU A 222 2.57 0.90 -15.89
C LEU A 222 3.26 -0.42 -15.51
N ARG A 223 3.45 -1.37 -16.42
CA ARG A 223 4.03 -2.68 -16.06
C ARG A 223 5.36 -2.90 -16.76
N SER A 224 5.32 -2.89 -18.07
CA SER A 224 6.44 -3.25 -18.93
C SER A 224 7.40 -2.08 -19.15
N ASP A 225 7.33 -1.03 -18.35
CA ASP A 225 8.20 0.15 -18.37
C ASP A 225 8.70 0.54 -16.97
N HIS A 226 8.58 -0.39 -16.00
CA HIS A 226 9.11 -0.27 -14.65
C HIS A 226 9.96 -1.50 -14.28
N SER A 227 10.99 -1.31 -13.45
CA SER A 227 11.80 -2.43 -12.95
C SER A 227 11.00 -3.39 -12.05
N GLN A 228 11.41 -4.65 -11.95
CA GLN A 228 10.71 -5.59 -11.08
C GLN A 228 10.77 -5.20 -9.59
N MET A 229 11.84 -4.53 -9.16
CA MET A 229 12.14 -4.27 -7.76
C MET A 229 11.98 -2.78 -7.43
N THR A 230 11.39 -2.45 -6.28
CA THR A 230 11.38 -1.08 -5.74
C THR A 230 12.77 -0.67 -5.28
N ALA A 231 12.99 0.63 -5.01
CA ALA A 231 14.23 1.12 -4.42
C ALA A 231 14.53 0.47 -3.05
N SER A 232 13.48 0.17 -2.30
CA SER A 232 13.54 -0.60 -1.07
C SER A 232 13.65 -2.11 -1.30
N GLY A 233 13.88 -2.63 -2.51
CA GLY A 233 14.12 -4.07 -2.71
C GLY A 233 12.90 -4.99 -2.55
N ASN A 234 11.68 -4.46 -2.56
CA ASN A 234 10.44 -5.25 -2.65
C ASN A 234 10.06 -5.48 -4.13
N VAL A 235 9.30 -6.53 -4.45
CA VAL A 235 8.73 -6.65 -5.81
C VAL A 235 7.65 -5.58 -5.99
N SER A 236 7.79 -4.75 -7.01
CA SER A 236 6.90 -3.61 -7.28
C SER A 236 5.52 -4.07 -7.74
N ASN A 237 4.45 -3.35 -7.36
CA ASN A 237 3.12 -3.58 -7.92
C ASN A 237 3.05 -3.31 -9.43
N HIS A 238 3.97 -2.51 -9.98
CA HIS A 238 4.13 -2.37 -11.43
C HIS A 238 4.42 -3.72 -12.10
N TYR A 239 5.27 -4.57 -11.52
CA TYR A 239 5.63 -5.88 -12.09
C TYR A 239 4.39 -6.78 -12.31
N TYR A 240 3.41 -6.67 -11.42
CA TYR A 240 2.14 -7.41 -11.48
C TYR A 240 1.05 -6.69 -12.28
N GLY A 241 1.32 -5.52 -12.85
CA GLY A 241 0.33 -4.70 -13.55
C GLY A 241 -0.69 -4.03 -12.63
N ARG A 242 -0.39 -3.90 -11.33
CA ARG A 242 -1.29 -3.36 -10.31
C ARG A 242 -1.00 -1.91 -9.92
N ALA A 243 -0.12 -1.20 -10.63
CA ALA A 243 0.22 0.19 -10.35
C ALA A 243 0.31 1.06 -11.60
N MET A 244 0.20 2.37 -11.38
CA MET A 244 0.47 3.40 -12.37
C MET A 244 1.24 4.56 -11.75
N ASP A 245 2.15 5.13 -12.53
CA ASP A 245 2.83 6.38 -12.19
C ASP A 245 2.33 7.50 -13.11
N ILE A 246 1.82 8.58 -12.53
CA ILE A 246 1.33 9.77 -13.24
C ILE A 246 2.38 10.87 -13.10
N ALA A 247 3.05 11.22 -14.20
CA ALA A 247 4.13 12.21 -14.20
C ALA A 247 3.67 13.64 -14.54
N ALA A 248 2.49 13.80 -15.16
CA ALA A 248 1.89 15.12 -15.37
C ALA A 248 0.36 15.05 -15.41
N VAL A 249 -0.28 16.11 -14.95
CA VAL A 249 -1.74 16.30 -15.00
C VAL A 249 -2.02 17.65 -15.64
N ASN A 250 -2.90 17.66 -16.65
CA ASN A 250 -3.25 18.84 -17.45
C ASN A 250 -2.01 19.57 -18.03
N GLY A 251 -0.98 18.81 -18.40
CA GLY A 251 0.29 19.33 -18.93
C GLY A 251 1.25 19.91 -17.88
N VAL A 252 0.85 19.97 -16.60
CA VAL A 252 1.69 20.40 -15.48
C VAL A 252 2.46 19.19 -14.94
N PRO A 253 3.80 19.20 -14.95
CA PRO A 253 4.61 18.12 -14.38
C PRO A 253 4.37 17.96 -12.87
N CYS A 254 4.34 16.72 -12.38
CA CYS A 254 4.20 16.46 -10.94
C CYS A 254 5.47 16.79 -10.13
N THR A 255 6.53 17.31 -10.76
CA THR A 255 7.57 18.05 -10.04
C THR A 255 7.05 19.34 -9.40
N ASP A 256 5.91 19.86 -9.86
CA ASP A 256 5.18 20.93 -9.18
C ASP A 256 4.36 20.34 -8.01
N GLN A 257 4.98 20.34 -6.84
CA GLN A 257 4.42 19.82 -5.59
C GLN A 257 3.61 20.89 -4.82
N SER A 258 3.27 22.03 -5.44
CA SER A 258 2.46 23.08 -4.81
C SER A 258 1.06 22.58 -4.45
N ALA A 259 0.46 23.18 -3.42
CA ALA A 259 -0.83 22.75 -2.89
C ALA A 259 -1.99 22.90 -3.88
N ASP A 260 -1.84 23.79 -4.86
CA ASP A 260 -2.78 24.11 -5.93
C ASP A 260 -2.42 23.46 -7.28
N SER A 261 -1.36 22.62 -7.34
CA SER A 261 -1.01 21.92 -8.57
C SER A 261 -2.07 20.87 -8.95
N PRO A 262 -2.31 20.63 -10.25
CA PRO A 262 -3.23 19.58 -10.69
C PRO A 262 -2.84 18.18 -10.20
N CYS A 263 -1.54 17.91 -10.01
CA CYS A 263 -1.09 16.65 -9.43
C CYS A 263 -1.52 16.53 -7.96
N THR A 264 -1.38 17.61 -7.17
CA THR A 264 -1.89 17.65 -5.79
C THR A 264 -3.41 17.47 -5.71
N GLU A 265 -4.18 17.98 -6.68
CA GLU A 265 -5.62 17.72 -6.75
C GLU A 265 -5.91 16.23 -6.99
N VAL A 266 -5.24 15.61 -7.97
CA VAL A 266 -5.46 14.21 -8.34
C VAL A 266 -5.12 13.25 -7.19
N ILE A 267 -3.97 13.40 -6.55
CA ILE A 267 -3.58 12.53 -5.41
C ILE A 267 -4.57 12.63 -4.24
N LYS A 268 -5.09 13.83 -3.94
CA LYS A 268 -6.13 14.01 -2.91
C LYS A 268 -7.46 13.36 -3.28
N ILE A 269 -7.82 13.38 -4.56
CA ILE A 269 -9.00 12.66 -5.04
C ILE A 269 -8.81 11.16 -4.83
N LEU A 270 -7.67 10.62 -5.26
CA LEU A 270 -7.35 9.20 -5.08
C LEU A 270 -7.38 8.76 -3.61
N ALA A 271 -6.84 9.59 -2.71
CA ALA A 271 -6.86 9.36 -1.26
C ALA A 271 -8.26 9.31 -0.64
N THR A 272 -9.22 10.02 -1.25
CA THR A 272 -10.60 10.18 -0.73
C THR A 272 -11.63 9.28 -1.42
N LEU A 273 -11.19 8.43 -2.34
CA LEU A 273 -12.09 7.44 -2.98
C LEU A 273 -12.70 6.49 -1.93
N PRO A 274 -13.88 5.92 -2.18
CA PRO A 274 -14.44 4.88 -1.31
C PRO A 274 -13.54 3.64 -1.26
N ASP A 275 -13.61 2.90 -0.16
CA ASP A 275 -12.91 1.63 -0.02
C ASP A 275 -13.34 0.63 -1.11
N GLY A 276 -12.38 -0.16 -1.57
CA GLY A 276 -12.49 -1.01 -2.75
C GLY A 276 -12.15 -0.30 -4.07
N ILE A 277 -12.27 1.02 -4.16
CA ILE A 277 -11.85 1.81 -5.34
C ILE A 277 -10.51 2.52 -5.08
N LYS A 278 -10.33 2.99 -3.84
CA LYS A 278 -9.13 3.65 -3.34
C LYS A 278 -7.86 2.79 -3.53
N PRO A 279 -6.76 3.33 -4.09
CA PRO A 279 -5.45 2.66 -4.10
C PRO A 279 -5.01 2.29 -2.68
N THR A 280 -4.43 1.11 -2.50
CA THR A 280 -3.89 0.69 -1.20
C THR A 280 -2.42 1.07 -1.04
N GLU A 281 -1.76 1.42 -2.14
CA GLU A 281 -0.42 2.00 -2.21
C GLU A 281 -0.53 3.34 -2.93
N LEU A 282 -0.54 4.44 -2.18
CA LEU A 282 -0.63 5.78 -2.75
C LEU A 282 0.59 6.56 -2.27
N ILE A 283 1.44 7.05 -3.18
CA ILE A 283 2.71 7.66 -2.80
C ILE A 283 2.93 8.97 -3.56
N TYR A 284 3.45 9.97 -2.85
CA TYR A 284 3.80 11.27 -3.40
C TYR A 284 5.00 11.89 -2.66
N GLY A 285 5.45 13.06 -3.11
CA GLY A 285 6.62 13.75 -2.55
C GLY A 285 6.40 14.32 -1.13
N TRP A 286 5.14 14.42 -0.70
CA TRP A 286 4.74 14.82 0.64
C TRP A 286 3.38 14.20 1.00
N ASP A 287 3.05 14.22 2.29
CA ASP A 287 1.86 13.60 2.84
C ASP A 287 0.62 14.48 2.60
N VAL A 288 -0.25 14.03 1.68
CA VAL A 288 -1.38 14.83 1.18
C VAL A 288 -2.69 14.64 1.94
N ASP A 289 -2.79 13.58 2.74
CA ASP A 289 -4.02 13.16 3.43
C ASP A 289 -3.80 12.87 4.92
N GLY A 290 -2.57 13.02 5.42
CA GLY A 290 -2.21 12.79 6.80
C GLY A 290 -2.26 11.29 7.12
N PRO A 291 -3.10 10.85 8.07
CA PRO A 291 -3.24 9.44 8.39
C PRO A 291 -3.95 8.58 7.32
N GLY A 292 -4.11 9.09 6.10
CA GLY A 292 -4.77 8.40 5.02
C GLY A 292 -3.88 7.40 4.28
N PRO A 293 -4.36 6.83 3.16
CA PRO A 293 -3.59 5.89 2.34
C PRO A 293 -2.32 6.49 1.72
N ALA A 294 -2.20 7.82 1.57
CA ALA A 294 -1.05 8.44 0.93
C ALA A 294 0.20 8.43 1.81
N PHE A 295 1.34 8.07 1.23
CA PHE A 295 2.62 7.98 1.92
C PHE A 295 3.63 8.92 1.27
N ALA A 296 4.40 9.63 2.10
CA ALA A 296 5.41 10.56 1.62
C ALA A 296 6.75 9.86 1.40
N LEU A 297 7.24 9.83 0.17
CA LEU A 297 8.59 9.33 -0.17
C LEU A 297 9.35 10.34 -1.03
N ALA A 298 10.64 10.53 -0.70
CA ALA A 298 11.47 11.56 -1.33
C ALA A 298 11.77 11.30 -2.82
N ASP A 299 11.79 10.03 -3.23
CA ASP A 299 11.94 9.59 -4.61
C ASP A 299 10.64 9.65 -5.42
N HIS A 300 9.53 10.11 -4.84
CA HIS A 300 8.23 10.31 -5.49
C HIS A 300 7.89 11.79 -5.67
N THR A 301 8.91 12.65 -5.83
CA THR A 301 8.75 14.10 -5.99
C THR A 301 8.48 14.55 -7.42
N ASP A 302 8.44 13.62 -8.38
CA ASP A 302 8.24 13.88 -9.80
C ASP A 302 7.05 13.13 -10.43
N HIS A 303 6.39 12.25 -9.68
CA HIS A 303 5.19 11.51 -10.10
C HIS A 303 4.25 11.20 -8.92
N ILE A 304 3.00 10.89 -9.23
CA ILE A 304 2.06 10.23 -8.32
C ILE A 304 2.14 8.74 -8.58
N HIS A 305 2.42 7.94 -7.55
CA HIS A 305 2.29 6.49 -7.63
C HIS A 305 0.95 6.05 -7.05
N ALA A 306 0.20 5.26 -7.81
CA ALA A 306 -1.05 4.66 -7.37
C ALA A 306 -1.06 3.16 -7.70
N GLY A 307 -0.94 2.35 -6.66
CA GLY A 307 -0.86 0.91 -6.69
C GLY A 307 -1.94 0.22 -5.87
N PHE A 308 -2.16 -1.04 -6.20
CA PHE A 308 -3.07 -1.92 -5.49
C PHE A 308 -2.33 -3.16 -5.00
N GLY A 309 -2.53 -3.44 -3.71
CA GLY A 309 -2.11 -4.66 -3.04
C GLY A 309 -2.70 -5.90 -3.73
N PRO A 310 -2.02 -7.04 -3.53
CA PRO A 310 -2.26 -8.28 -4.25
C PRO A 310 -3.69 -8.67 -4.14
#